data_AF-A0A1X6Y3B0-F1
#
_entry.id   AF-A0A1X6Y3B0-F1
#
_cell.length_a   1.000
_cell.length_b   1.000
_cell.length_c   1.000
_cell.angle_alpha   90.00
_cell.angle_beta   90.00
_cell.angle_gamma   90.00
#
_symmetry.space_group_name_H-M   'P 1'
#
loop_
_entity.id
_entity.type
_entity.pdbx_description
1 polymer ?
#
loop_
_entity_poly.entity_id
_entity_poly.type
_entity_poly.pdbx_seq_one_letter_code
_entity_poly.pdbx_strand_id
1 'polypeptide(L)' 'MTEPHLTDEPNAYGKPFIAPARAETMLRDFDRLRQSIRSGDIKAAEKALDKCERWFSCIDPSKAGGA' A
#
# COMPACT_ATOMS: atom_id res chain seq x y z
N MET A 1 -7.97 -14.65 -43.88
CA MET A 1 -8.09 -15.29 -42.56
C MET A 1 -6.69 -15.63 -42.11
N THR A 2 -6.12 -14.79 -41.27
CA THR A 2 -4.85 -15.08 -40.59
C THR A 2 -4.90 -14.33 -39.26
N GLU A 3 -4.70 -15.08 -38.19
CA GLU A 3 -5.02 -14.76 -36.80
C GLU A 3 -4.25 -13.55 -36.24
N PRO A 4 -4.83 -12.74 -35.35
CA PRO A 4 -4.06 -11.76 -34.60
C PRO A 4 -3.21 -12.48 -33.54
N HIS A 5 -1.89 -12.39 -33.70
CA HIS A 5 -0.91 -12.80 -32.70
C HIS A 5 -1.10 -11.90 -31.47
N LEU A 6 -1.80 -12.40 -30.46
CA LEU A 6 -1.75 -11.87 -29.10
C LEU A 6 -0.29 -12.00 -28.63
N THR A 7 0.50 -10.95 -28.84
CA THR A 7 1.72 -10.76 -28.08
C THR A 7 1.32 -10.58 -26.63
N ASP A 8 1.60 -11.62 -25.84
CA ASP A 8 1.67 -11.59 -24.38
C ASP A 8 2.66 -10.48 -23.99
N GLU A 9 2.16 -9.25 -23.88
CA GLU A 9 2.92 -8.19 -23.23
C GLU A 9 3.09 -8.62 -21.77
N PRO A 10 4.32 -8.72 -21.25
CA PRO A 10 4.53 -9.04 -19.85
C PRO A 10 3.90 -7.92 -19.03
N ASN A 11 2.73 -8.26 -18.48
CA ASN A 11 1.90 -7.47 -17.61
C ASN A 11 2.78 -6.58 -16.73
N ALA A 12 2.75 -5.26 -16.96
CA ALA A 12 3.57 -4.26 -16.27
C ALA A 12 3.19 -4.07 -14.78
N TYR A 13 2.68 -5.11 -14.13
CA TYR A 13 2.26 -5.17 -12.72
C TYR A 13 3.39 -5.64 -11.80
N GLY A 14 4.62 -5.76 -12.30
CA GLY A 14 5.72 -6.45 -11.62
C GLY A 14 6.63 -5.59 -10.73
N LYS A 15 6.38 -4.30 -10.57
CA LYS A 15 7.15 -3.50 -9.59
C LYS A 15 6.37 -3.45 -8.30
N PRO A 16 6.87 -4.03 -7.19
CA PRO A 16 6.22 -3.86 -5.91
C PRO A 16 6.24 -2.36 -5.62
N PHE A 17 5.03 -1.79 -5.68
CA PHE A 17 4.76 -0.39 -5.47
C PHE A 17 5.34 0.11 -4.12
N ILE A 18 5.56 -0.82 -3.18
CA ILE A 18 6.27 -0.65 -1.93
C ILE A 18 7.20 -1.87 -1.70
N ALA A 19 8.45 -1.66 -1.29
CA ALA A 19 9.37 -2.74 -0.92
C ALA A 19 8.73 -3.71 0.11
N PRO A 20 8.94 -5.04 0.04
CA PRO A 20 8.24 -6.03 0.89
C PRO A 20 8.27 -5.71 2.39
N ALA A 21 9.43 -5.31 2.92
CA ALA A 21 9.60 -4.92 4.32
C ALA A 21 8.75 -3.70 4.74
N ARG A 22 8.52 -2.77 3.81
CA ARG A 22 7.63 -1.62 4.04
C ARG A 22 6.16 -2.06 4.02
N ALA A 23 5.78 -3.01 3.16
CA ALA A 23 4.44 -3.57 3.15
C ALA A 23 4.11 -4.29 4.47
N GLU A 24 5.05 -5.06 5.03
CA GLU A 24 4.90 -5.69 6.34
C GLU A 24 4.74 -4.66 7.48
N THR A 25 5.50 -3.57 7.43
CA THR A 25 5.40 -2.48 8.42
C THR A 25 4.04 -1.78 8.31
N MET A 26 3.59 -1.50 7.08
CA MET A 26 2.27 -0.92 6.82
C MET A 26 1.14 -1.78 7.38
N LEU A 27 1.18 -3.09 7.14
CA LEU A 27 0.18 -4.02 7.67
C LEU A 27 0.13 -4.02 9.20
N ARG A 28 1.30 -3.95 9.88
CA ARG A 28 1.38 -3.86 11.35
C ARG A 28 0.76 -2.57 11.89
N ASP A 29 0.96 -1.45 11.21
CA ASP A 29 0.37 -0.17 11.63
C ASP A 29 -1.16 -0.17 11.47
N PHE A 30 -1.67 -0.74 10.37
CA PHE A 30 -3.11 -0.92 10.18
C PHE A 30 -3.74 -1.89 11.19
N ASP A 31 -3.03 -2.96 11.56
CA ASP A 31 -3.51 -3.88 12.59
C ASP A 31 -3.64 -3.20 13.96
N ARG A 32 -2.66 -2.35 14.32
CA ARG A 32 -2.73 -1.53 15.55
C ARG A 32 -3.91 -0.57 15.53
N LEU A 33 -4.17 0.09 14.40
CA LEU A 33 -5.36 0.94 14.25
C LEU A 33 -6.64 0.13 14.46
N ARG A 34 -6.74 -1.04 13.84
CA ARG A 34 -7.90 -1.94 13.98
C ARG A 34 -8.12 -2.37 15.43
N GLN A 35 -7.05 -2.66 16.16
CA GLN A 35 -7.12 -3.01 17.58
C GLN A 35 -7.62 -1.83 18.42
N SER A 36 -7.08 -0.62 18.23
CA SER A 36 -7.51 0.59 18.95
C SER A 36 -8.98 0.94 18.71
N ILE A 37 -9.46 0.78 17.47
CA ILE A 37 -10.88 0.98 17.13
C ILE A 37 -11.75 -0.05 17.87
N ARG A 38 -11.34 -1.33 17.88
CA ARG A 38 -12.07 -2.41 18.56
C ARG A 38 -12.10 -2.26 20.07
N SER A 39 -11.05 -1.69 20.67
CA SER A 39 -11.00 -1.43 22.10
C SER A 39 -11.76 -0.16 22.50
N GLY A 40 -12.26 0.63 21.54
CA GLY A 40 -12.92 1.90 21.81
C GLY A 40 -11.99 3.00 22.32
N ASP A 41 -10.67 2.81 22.19
CA ASP A 41 -9.69 3.82 22.60
C ASP A 41 -9.46 4.79 21.45
N ILE A 42 -10.28 5.84 21.44
CA ILE A 42 -10.25 6.88 20.40
C ILE A 42 -8.88 7.57 20.34
N LYS A 43 -8.24 7.84 21.48
CA LYS A 43 -6.92 8.50 21.51
C LYS A 43 -5.84 7.59 20.93
N ALA A 44 -5.87 6.30 21.24
CA ALA A 44 -4.96 5.34 20.63
C ALA A 44 -5.24 5.13 19.14
N ALA A 45 -6.50 5.23 18.71
CA ALA A 45 -6.90 5.15 17.32
C ALA A 45 -6.39 6.35 16.50
N GLU A 46 -6.55 7.58 17.01
CA GLU A 46 -6.00 8.79 16.39
C GLU A 46 -4.48 8.67 16.21
N LYS A 47 -3.76 8.28 17.26
CA LYS A 47 -2.30 8.10 17.19
C LYS A 47 -1.87 6.99 16.23
N ALA A 48 -2.68 5.94 16.07
CA ALA A 48 -2.41 4.87 15.11
C ALA A 48 -2.74 5.32 13.67
N LEU A 49 -3.77 6.15 13.50
CA LEU A 49 -4.16 6.73 12.22
C LEU A 49 -3.08 7.67 11.67
N ASP A 50 -2.52 8.55 12.50
CA ASP A 50 -1.36 9.41 12.17
C ASP A 50 -0.18 8.64 11.57
N LYS A 51 0.06 7.42 12.06
CA LYS A 51 1.11 6.53 11.54
C LYS A 51 0.69 5.91 10.21
N CYS A 52 -0.57 5.53 10.08
CA CYS A 52 -1.12 4.98 8.84
C CYS A 52 -1.09 6.02 7.69
N GLU A 53 -1.34 7.29 7.99
CA GLU A 53 -1.37 8.37 7.00
C GLU A 53 -0.05 8.58 6.26
N ARG A 54 1.08 8.26 6.92
CA ARG A 54 2.42 8.31 6.29
C ARG A 54 2.53 7.35 5.11
N TRP A 55 1.79 6.25 5.13
CA TRP A 55 1.77 5.28 4.03
C TRP A 55 0.97 5.79 2.83
N PHE A 56 -0.01 6.68 3.01
CA PHE A 56 -0.75 7.26 1.87
C PHE A 56 0.17 8.07 0.95
N SER A 57 1.18 8.74 1.50
CA SER A 57 2.21 9.43 0.70
C SER A 57 3.14 8.47 -0.04
N CYS A 58 3.28 7.23 0.43
CA CYS A 58 3.95 6.16 -0.29
C CYS A 58 3.05 5.52 -1.35
N ILE A 59 1.72 5.70 -1.27
CA ILE A 59 0.67 5.17 -2.16
C ILE A 59 0.41 6.04 -3.38
N ASP A 60 1.03 7.22 -3.47
CA ASP A 60 0.96 8.07 -4.65
C ASP A 60 1.83 7.52 -5.80
N PRO A 61 1.24 6.99 -6.89
CA PRO A 61 2.00 6.50 -8.04
C PRO A 61 2.67 7.61 -8.85
N SER A 62 2.21 8.86 -8.71
CA SER A 62 2.83 10.03 -9.36
C SER A 62 4.13 10.44 -8.67
N LYS A 63 4.33 10.08 -7.39
CA LYS A 63 5.59 10.29 -6.66
C LYS A 63 6.57 9.11 -6.69
N ALA A 64 6.14 7.94 -7.12
CA ALA A 64 7.01 6.76 -7.23
C ALA A 64 8.00 6.80 -8.42
N GLY A 65 7.86 7.77 -9.34
CA GLY A 65 8.69 7.92 -10.54
C GLY A 65 9.66 9.12 -10.55
N GLY A 66 10.03 9.66 -9.39
CA GLY A 66 10.96 10.79 -9.30
C GLY A 66 12.43 10.37 -9.32
N ALA A 67 12.96 10.03 -10.50
CA ALA A 67 14.36 10.19 -10.94
C ALA A 67 14.51 9.74 -12.39
#